data_AF-A0A9W6MPQ8-F1
#
_entry.id   AF-A0A9W6MPQ8-F1
#
_cell.length_a   1.000
_cell.length_b   1.000
_cell.length_c   1.000
_cell.angle_alpha   90.00
_cell.angle_beta   90.00
_cell.angle_gamma   90.00
#
_symmetry.space_group_name_H-M   'P 1'
#
loop_
_entity.id
_entity.type
_entity.pdbx_description
1 polymer ?
#
loop_
_entity_poly.entity_id
_entity_poly.type
_entity_poly.pdbx_seq_one_letter_code
_entity_poly.pdbx_strand_id
1 'polypeptide(L)'
;MHRSGLPYLALVSLVAVQVIYAGYWALHDISARLGLWADTDAARTFVSSLTVTQEVLFFSHVIMNAVVLVLVWKQRWWALPAFILSFVLDRAEWVMMTGNVVFSNMVAVDSWTLFSFTLQGMIIALLVILVFEGRLR
;
A
#
# COMPACT_ATOMS: atom_id res chain seq x y z
N MET A 1 -26.25 17.60 -7.41
CA MET A 1 -24.87 17.77 -6.88
C MET A 1 -24.01 16.66 -7.45
N HIS A 2 -23.01 16.98 -8.28
CA HIS A 2 -22.13 15.97 -8.88
C HIS A 2 -21.37 15.22 -7.78
N ARG A 3 -21.59 13.90 -7.69
CA ARG A 3 -20.90 13.03 -6.72
C ARG A 3 -19.37 13.05 -6.95
N SER A 4 -18.93 13.25 -8.19
CA SER A 4 -17.53 13.30 -8.64
C SER A 4 -16.99 14.73 -8.75
N GLY A 5 -16.52 15.31 -7.64
CA GLY A 5 -15.81 16.60 -7.63
C GLY A 5 -14.29 16.41 -7.46
N LEU A 6 -13.53 17.50 -7.47
CA LEU A 6 -12.07 17.49 -7.29
C LEU A 6 -11.58 16.62 -6.11
N PRO A 7 -12.18 16.66 -4.91
CA PRO A 7 -11.72 15.83 -3.78
C PRO A 7 -11.86 14.33 -4.03
N TYR A 8 -12.89 13.92 -4.80
CA TYR A 8 -13.09 12.52 -5.17
C TYR A 8 -12.04 12.06 -6.19
N LEU A 9 -11.73 12.89 -7.18
CA LEU A 9 -10.67 12.58 -8.16
C LEU A 9 -9.30 12.53 -7.49
N ALA A 10 -9.03 13.44 -6.55
CA ALA A 10 -7.81 13.42 -5.74
C ALA A 10 -7.72 12.10 -4.94
N LEU A 11 -8.80 11.69 -4.27
CA LEU A 11 -8.83 10.43 -3.53
C LEU A 11 -8.55 9.23 -4.44
N VAL A 12 -9.24 9.12 -5.59
CA VAL A 12 -9.02 8.03 -6.55
C VAL A 12 -7.56 8.00 -7.02
N SER A 13 -6.99 9.17 -7.32
CA SER A 13 -5.61 9.28 -7.81
C SER A 13 -4.60 8.86 -6.74
N LEU A 14 -4.77 9.32 -5.50
CA LEU A 14 -3.88 8.95 -4.39
C LEU A 14 -3.95 7.45 -4.08
N VAL A 15 -5.16 6.87 -4.05
CA VAL A 15 -5.32 5.42 -3.85
C VAL A 15 -4.71 4.64 -5.02
N ALA A 16 -4.86 5.13 -6.26
CA ALA A 16 -4.24 4.50 -7.43
C ALA A 16 -2.71 4.52 -7.35
N VAL A 17 -2.11 5.64 -6.93
CA VAL A 17 -0.66 5.72 -6.67
C VAL A 17 -0.23 4.68 -5.63
N GLN A 18 -0.98 4.55 -4.53
CA GLN A 18 -0.70 3.55 -3.50
C GLN A 18 -0.80 2.11 -4.04
N VAL A 19 -1.82 1.80 -4.85
CA VAL A 19 -1.97 0.48 -5.49
C VAL A 19 -0.84 0.18 -6.46
N ILE A 20 -0.49 1.12 -7.34
CA ILE A 20 0.59 0.95 -8.33
C ILE A 20 1.91 0.69 -7.62
N TYR A 21 2.20 1.45 -6.56
CA TYR A 21 3.42 1.29 -5.80
C TYR A 21 3.47 -0.07 -5.06
N ALA A 22 2.40 -0.43 -4.36
CA ALA A 22 2.32 -1.73 -3.69
C ALA A 22 2.44 -2.90 -4.70
N GLY A 23 1.80 -2.75 -5.86
CA GLY A 23 1.90 -3.70 -6.96
C GLY A 23 3.32 -3.82 -7.53
N TYR A 24 4.03 -2.71 -7.68
CA TYR A 24 5.45 -2.72 -8.09
C TYR A 24 6.30 -3.59 -7.16
N TRP A 25 6.18 -3.41 -5.85
CA TRP A 25 6.95 -4.22 -4.88
C TRP A 25 6.49 -5.68 -4.82
N ALA A 26 5.20 -5.94 -4.98
CA ALA A 26 4.70 -7.31 -5.08
C ALA A 26 5.26 -8.02 -6.32
N LEU A 27 5.31 -7.35 -7.46
CA LEU A 27 5.93 -7.89 -8.66
C LEU A 27 7.44 -8.04 -8.50
N HIS A 28 8.09 -7.10 -7.80
CA HIS A 28 9.52 -7.18 -7.48
C HIS A 28 9.83 -8.43 -6.63
N ASP A 29 9.05 -8.69 -5.58
CA ASP A 29 9.16 -9.89 -4.75
C ASP A 29 8.92 -11.18 -5.57
N ILE A 30 7.83 -11.23 -6.35
CA ILE A 30 7.54 -12.38 -7.22
C ILE A 30 8.67 -12.61 -8.23
N SER A 31 9.21 -11.54 -8.84
CA SER A 31 10.30 -11.66 -9.81
C SER A 31 11.59 -12.20 -9.19
N ALA A 32 11.88 -11.85 -7.93
CA ALA A 32 13.01 -12.39 -7.18
C ALA A 32 12.84 -13.90 -6.96
N ARG A 33 11.64 -14.34 -6.55
CA ARG A 33 11.31 -15.77 -6.32
C ARG A 33 11.33 -16.60 -7.61
N LEU A 34 10.93 -16.00 -8.72
CA LEU A 34 10.98 -16.64 -10.04
C LEU A 34 12.39 -16.65 -10.64
N GLY A 35 13.40 -16.08 -9.96
CA GLY A 35 14.78 -16.03 -10.44
C GLY A 35 14.94 -15.15 -11.68
N LEU A 36 14.10 -14.13 -11.86
CA LEU A 36 14.14 -13.22 -13.01
C LEU A 36 15.19 -12.10 -12.85
N TRP A 37 15.82 -11.99 -11.68
CA TRP A 37 16.87 -11.02 -11.43
C TRP A 37 18.18 -11.47 -12.07
N ALA A 38 18.92 -10.52 -12.64
CA ALA A 38 20.24 -10.79 -13.21
C ALA A 38 21.26 -11.25 -12.15
N ASP A 39 21.14 -10.74 -10.93
CA ASP A 39 21.93 -11.15 -9.78
C ASP A 39 21.13 -12.13 -8.91
N THR A 40 21.46 -13.42 -9.04
CA THR A 40 20.79 -14.51 -8.32
C THR A 40 21.10 -14.53 -6.83
N ASP A 41 22.28 -14.04 -6.43
CA ASP A 41 22.66 -13.99 -5.02
C ASP A 41 21.90 -12.88 -4.31
N ALA A 42 21.79 -11.70 -4.96
CA ALA A 42 20.96 -10.61 -4.46
C ALA A 42 19.47 -11.04 -4.33
N ALA A 43 18.93 -11.76 -5.31
CA ALA A 43 17.56 -12.28 -5.23
C ALA A 43 17.36 -13.26 -4.06
N ARG A 44 18.33 -14.17 -3.85
CA ARG A 44 18.29 -15.12 -2.74
C ARG A 44 18.38 -14.41 -1.39
N THR A 45 19.30 -13.45 -1.27
CA THR A 45 19.44 -12.65 -0.05
C THR A 45 18.16 -11.86 0.25
N PHE A 46 17.55 -11.24 -0.76
CA PHE A 46 16.28 -10.55 -0.62
C PHE A 46 15.18 -11.48 -0.10
N VAL A 47 14.90 -12.59 -0.78
CA VAL A 47 13.83 -13.54 -0.40
C VAL A 47 14.09 -14.13 0.99
N SER A 48 15.34 -14.50 1.30
CA SER A 48 15.71 -15.09 2.60
C SER A 48 15.62 -14.10 3.77
N SER A 49 15.62 -12.79 3.48
CA SER A 49 15.50 -11.75 4.50
C SER A 49 14.05 -11.54 4.96
N LEU A 50 13.07 -12.05 4.20
CA LEU A 50 11.65 -11.90 4.48
C LEU A 50 11.14 -13.07 5.32
N THR A 51 10.42 -12.77 6.39
CA THR A 51 9.68 -13.78 7.15
C THR A 51 8.32 -14.04 6.52
N VAL A 52 7.80 -15.26 6.70
CA VAL A 52 6.44 -15.62 6.25
C VAL A 52 5.38 -14.65 6.77
N THR A 53 5.51 -14.17 8.01
CA THR A 53 4.58 -13.20 8.59
C THR A 53 4.62 -11.86 7.85
N GLN A 54 5.81 -11.34 7.53
CA GLN A 54 5.95 -10.11 6.75
C GLN A 54 5.32 -10.26 5.36
N GLU A 55 5.57 -11.38 4.68
CA GLU A 55 4.99 -11.67 3.37
C GLU A 55 3.46 -11.67 3.43
N VAL A 56 2.86 -12.38 4.41
CA VAL A 56 1.41 -12.44 4.57
C VAL A 56 0.82 -11.05 4.80
N LEU A 57 1.43 -10.23 5.65
CA LEU A 57 0.94 -8.87 5.90
C LEU A 57 1.09 -7.97 4.66
N PHE A 58 2.24 -8.02 3.99
CA PHE A 58 2.50 -7.25 2.78
C PHE A 58 1.51 -7.59 1.66
N PHE A 59 1.35 -8.86 1.31
CA PHE A 59 0.41 -9.26 0.27
C PHE A 59 -1.04 -8.99 0.67
N SER A 60 -1.40 -9.13 1.95
CA SER A 60 -2.72 -8.74 2.45
C SER A 60 -2.95 -7.23 2.28
N HIS A 61 -1.96 -6.40 2.58
CA HIS A 61 -2.01 -4.96 2.34
C HIS A 61 -2.17 -4.62 0.85
N VAL A 62 -1.41 -5.26 -0.04
CA VAL A 62 -1.51 -5.07 -1.49
C VAL A 62 -2.94 -5.35 -1.99
N ILE A 63 -3.51 -6.49 -1.57
CA ILE A 63 -4.89 -6.86 -1.91
C ILE A 63 -5.89 -5.84 -1.34
N MET A 64 -5.72 -5.45 -0.07
CA MET A 64 -6.61 -4.49 0.58
C MET A 64 -6.56 -3.11 -0.09
N ASN A 65 -5.42 -2.64 -0.58
CA ASN A 65 -5.34 -1.40 -1.37
C ASN A 65 -6.16 -1.49 -2.65
N ALA A 66 -6.11 -2.61 -3.35
CA ALA A 66 -6.91 -2.82 -4.55
C ALA A 66 -8.41 -2.83 -4.22
N VAL A 67 -8.79 -3.48 -3.11
CA VAL A 67 -10.18 -3.46 -2.59
C VAL A 67 -10.62 -2.03 -2.28
N VAL A 68 -9.79 -1.23 -1.59
CA VAL A 68 -10.09 0.18 -1.31
C VAL A 68 -10.29 0.96 -2.60
N LEU A 69 -9.42 0.80 -3.60
CA LEU A 69 -9.56 1.47 -4.89
C LEU A 69 -10.91 1.15 -5.54
N VAL A 70 -11.29 -0.13 -5.56
CA VAL A 70 -12.58 -0.56 -6.10
C VAL A 70 -13.73 0.04 -5.31
N LEU A 71 -13.67 0.06 -3.97
CA LEU A 71 -14.71 0.64 -3.12
C LEU A 71 -14.84 2.15 -3.32
N VAL A 72 -13.73 2.89 -3.40
CA VAL A 72 -13.73 4.33 -3.72
C VAL A 72 -14.30 4.57 -5.12
N TRP A 73 -13.88 3.77 -6.11
CA TRP A 73 -14.41 3.89 -7.47
C TRP A 73 -15.92 3.63 -7.53
N LYS A 74 -16.40 2.66 -6.76
CA LYS A 74 -17.84 2.36 -6.60
C LYS A 74 -18.54 3.29 -5.59
N GLN A 75 -17.87 4.31 -5.08
CA GLN A 75 -18.37 5.29 -4.12
C GLN A 75 -19.00 4.64 -2.88
N ARG A 76 -18.38 3.59 -2.33
CA ARG A 76 -18.89 2.85 -1.16
C ARG A 76 -18.25 3.35 0.13
N TRP A 77 -19.07 3.55 1.17
CA TRP A 77 -18.58 3.99 2.49
C TRP A 77 -17.62 2.99 3.14
N TRP A 78 -17.75 1.70 2.79
CA TRP A 78 -16.85 0.63 3.20
C TRP A 78 -15.38 0.85 2.80
N ALA A 79 -15.08 1.79 1.89
CA ALA A 79 -13.71 2.16 1.54
C ALA A 79 -12.89 2.61 2.77
N LEU A 80 -13.52 3.32 3.72
CA LEU A 80 -12.84 3.79 4.93
C LEU A 80 -12.39 2.65 5.87
N PRO A 81 -13.28 1.75 6.34
CA PRO A 81 -12.84 0.62 7.17
C PRO A 81 -11.88 -0.31 6.43
N ALA A 82 -12.06 -0.51 5.12
CA ALA A 82 -11.10 -1.28 4.31
C ALA A 82 -9.72 -0.60 4.28
N PHE A 83 -9.67 0.73 4.18
CA PHE A 83 -8.41 1.46 4.20
C PHE A 83 -7.74 1.42 5.57
N ILE A 84 -8.50 1.53 6.66
CA ILE A 84 -7.96 1.39 8.02
C ILE A 84 -7.33 0.00 8.20
N LEU A 85 -8.00 -1.06 7.75
CA LEU A 85 -7.43 -2.40 7.78
C LEU A 85 -6.14 -2.49 6.94
N SER A 86 -6.17 -1.95 5.72
CA SER A 86 -4.99 -1.87 4.85
C SER A 86 -3.81 -1.17 5.55
N PHE A 87 -4.07 -0.04 6.19
CA PHE A 87 -3.10 0.76 6.92
C PHE A 87 -2.49 -0.03 8.09
N VAL A 88 -3.31 -0.71 8.88
CA VAL A 88 -2.82 -1.51 10.01
C VAL A 88 -1.91 -2.65 9.54
N LEU A 89 -2.28 -3.35 8.45
CA LEU A 89 -1.47 -4.42 7.88
C LEU A 89 -0.08 -3.91 7.45
N ASP A 90 -0.05 -2.78 6.75
CA ASP A 90 1.18 -2.15 6.30
C ASP A 90 2.03 -1.65 7.48
N ARG A 91 1.45 -0.98 8.47
CA ARG A 91 2.22 -0.54 9.64
C ARG A 91 2.77 -1.70 10.47
N ALA A 92 2.01 -2.80 10.60
CA ALA A 92 2.47 -4.00 11.29
C ALA A 92 3.65 -4.66 10.54
N GLU A 93 3.60 -4.68 9.21
CA GLU A 93 4.70 -5.16 8.37
C GLU A 93 5.94 -4.26 8.47
N TRP A 94 5.75 -2.95 8.39
CA TRP A 94 6.82 -1.95 8.52
C TRP A 94 7.56 -2.04 9.84
N VAL A 95 6.84 -2.19 10.96
CA VAL A 95 7.46 -2.36 12.28
C VAL A 95 8.39 -3.58 12.31
N MET A 96 8.04 -4.66 11.59
CA MET A 96 8.91 -5.83 11.48
C MET A 96 10.07 -5.60 10.50
N MET A 97 9.88 -4.77 9.47
CA MET A 97 10.92 -4.46 8.47
C MET A 97 11.99 -3.48 8.93
N THR A 98 11.72 -2.59 9.90
CA THR A 98 12.71 -1.61 10.40
C THR A 98 13.99 -2.28 10.94
N GLY A 99 13.92 -3.56 11.33
CA GLY A 99 15.08 -4.37 11.75
C GLY A 99 15.82 -5.11 10.62
N ASN A 100 15.33 -5.08 9.38
CA ASN A 100 15.91 -5.79 8.23
C ASN A 100 16.86 -4.87 7.45
N VAL A 101 18.16 -5.03 7.67
CA VAL A 101 19.23 -4.21 7.07
C VAL A 101 19.30 -4.35 5.54
N VAL A 102 18.98 -5.52 4.98
CA VAL A 102 18.98 -5.76 3.54
C VAL A 102 17.89 -4.93 2.87
N PHE A 103 16.68 -4.97 3.43
CA PHE A 103 15.56 -4.17 2.94
C PHE A 103 15.80 -2.67 3.12
N SER A 104 16.40 -2.28 4.26
CA SER A 104 16.70 -0.88 4.57
C SER A 104 17.59 -0.20 3.54
N ASN A 105 18.62 -0.90 3.08
CA ASN A 105 19.56 -0.39 2.07
C ASN A 105 18.97 -0.38 0.65
N MET A 106 18.07 -1.31 0.31
CA MET A 106 17.46 -1.38 -1.01
C MET A 106 16.37 -0.33 -1.23
N VAL A 107 15.67 0.09 -0.18
CA VAL A 107 14.41 0.85 -0.31
C VAL A 107 14.55 2.33 0.06
N ALA A 108 15.73 2.77 0.52
CA ALA A 108 15.92 4.12 1.08
C ALA A 108 14.81 4.45 2.11
N VAL A 109 14.73 3.59 3.14
CA VAL A 109 13.59 3.44 4.06
C VAL A 109 13.08 4.76 4.63
N ASP A 110 13.95 5.71 4.97
CA ASP A 110 13.53 6.99 5.58
C ASP A 110 12.70 7.85 4.62
N SER A 111 13.14 7.98 3.36
CA SER A 111 12.44 8.77 2.35
C SER A 111 11.11 8.11 1.97
N TRP A 112 11.12 6.78 1.88
CA TRP A 112 9.93 6.01 1.60
C TRP A 112 8.91 6.09 2.75
N THR A 113 9.35 5.97 4.00
CA THR A 113 8.49 6.03 5.18
C THR A 113 7.74 7.35 5.23
N LEU A 114 8.43 8.46 5.00
CA LEU A 114 7.83 9.79 4.96
C LEU A 114 6.81 9.93 3.84
N PHE A 115 7.14 9.51 2.61
CA PHE A 115 6.22 9.53 1.48
C PHE A 115 4.97 8.68 1.76
N SER A 116 5.17 7.44 2.22
CA SER A 116 4.10 6.47 2.53
C SER A 116 3.15 7.00 3.61
N PHE A 117 3.67 7.53 4.72
CA PHE A 117 2.86 8.14 5.77
C PHE A 117 2.07 9.34 5.27
N THR A 118 2.69 10.21 4.47
CA THR A 118 2.02 11.40 3.93
C THR A 118 0.91 11.01 2.97
N LEU A 119 1.16 10.06 2.06
CA LEU A 119 0.19 9.53 1.11
C LEU A 119 -1.01 8.92 1.83
N GLN A 120 -0.76 8.02 2.78
CA GLN A 120 -1.81 7.35 3.56
C GLN A 120 -2.60 8.35 4.42
N GLY A 121 -1.93 9.35 4.99
CA GLY A 121 -2.55 10.45 5.73
C GLY A 121 -3.51 11.28 4.87
N MET A 122 -3.12 11.60 3.63
CA MET A 122 -3.99 12.31 2.69
C MET A 122 -5.21 11.46 2.29
N ILE A 123 -5.01 10.16 2.05
CA ILE A 123 -6.09 9.23 1.68
C ILE A 123 -7.10 9.10 2.81
N ILE A 124 -6.66 8.87 4.06
CA ILE A 124 -7.58 8.74 5.19
C ILE A 124 -8.34 10.04 5.45
N ALA A 125 -7.69 11.20 5.35
CA ALA A 125 -8.36 12.49 5.51
C ALA A 125 -9.48 12.68 4.49
N LEU A 126 -9.20 12.41 3.20
CA LEU A 126 -10.20 12.51 2.14
C LEU A 126 -11.31 11.47 2.26
N LEU A 127 -11.00 10.24 2.66
CA LEU A 127 -12.01 9.21 2.93
C LEU A 127 -12.95 9.64 4.04
N VAL A 128 -12.42 10.15 5.16
CA VAL A 128 -13.21 10.68 6.27
C VAL A 128 -14.14 11.78 5.76
N ILE A 129 -13.60 12.82 5.12
CA ILE A 129 -14.39 13.94 4.60
C ILE A 129 -15.51 13.44 3.69
N LEU A 130 -15.20 12.60 2.69
CA LEU A 130 -16.17 12.16 1.69
C LEU A 130 -17.21 11.17 2.22
N VAL A 131 -16.88 10.37 3.25
CA VAL A 131 -17.85 9.53 3.96
C VAL A 131 -18.82 10.41 4.75
N PHE A 132 -18.32 11.37 5.53
CA PHE A 132 -19.16 12.26 6.34
C PHE A 132 -20.04 13.19 5.49
N GLU A 133 -19.55 13.64 4.33
CA GLU A 133 -20.35 14.38 3.33
C GLU A 133 -21.42 13.51 2.65
N GLY A 134 -21.44 12.19 2.88
CA GLY A 134 -22.39 11.26 2.27
C GLY A 134 -22.16 11.04 0.77
N ARG A 135 -20.94 11.31 0.28
CA ARG A 135 -20.53 11.16 -1.12
C ARG A 135 -20.01 9.76 -1.43
N LEU A 136 -19.64 9.00 -0.40
CA LEU A 136 -19.40 7.57 -0.45
C LEU A 136 -20.56 6.87 0.28
N ARG A 137 -21.55 6.34 -0.45
CA ARG A 137 -22.69 5.55 0.06
C ARG A 137 -22.67 4.13 -0.53
#